data_AF-A0A855X703-F1
#
_entry.id   AF-A0A855X703-F1
#
_cell.length_a   1.000
_cell.length_b   1.000
_cell.length_c   1.000
_cell.angle_alpha   90.00
_cell.angle_beta   90.00
_cell.angle_gamma   90.00
#
_symmetry.space_group_name_H-M   'P 1'
#
loop_
_entity.id
_entity.type
_entity.pdbx_description
1 polymer ?
#
loop_
_entity_poly.entity_id
_entity_poly.type
_entity_poly.pdbx_seq_one_letter_code
_entity_poly.pdbx_strand_id
1 'polypeptide(L)'
;MISEHLSEDLIQEFLDERAVLPADARAHLLECSECRETLGTYRELFASLDTVRFPELPANFTDRIMEQVETARPLSVRSQETVPQWLWIGATVVGAVAVSAVVMGPAALQNLLAQFTELWSSGVSSARTDISTYAADFNLKPMTAMLSAVTLGGIIIMDRLLVRVRRSRRFMSLMA
;
A
#
# COMPACT_ATOMS: atom_id res chain seq x y z
N MET A 1 33.41 -3.32 0.49
CA MET A 1 33.96 -1.97 0.73
C MET A 1 32.79 -1.02 0.89
N ILE A 2 32.59 -0.52 2.10
CA ILE A 2 31.64 0.56 2.38
C ILE A 2 32.33 1.84 1.86
N SER A 3 31.96 2.27 0.64
CA SER A 3 32.52 3.45 -0.03
C SER A 3 31.79 4.75 0.33
N GLU A 4 30.75 4.65 1.15
CA GLU A 4 29.87 5.73 1.59
C GLU A 4 29.83 5.69 3.12
N HIS A 5 29.76 6.84 3.79
CA HIS A 5 29.80 6.91 5.26
C HIS A 5 28.72 6.03 5.92
N LEU A 6 28.95 5.63 7.19
CA LEU A 6 27.88 4.94 7.94
C LEU A 6 26.64 5.83 8.01
N SER A 7 25.47 5.23 7.85
CA SER A 7 24.21 5.94 8.05
C SER A 7 24.09 6.40 9.51
N GLU A 8 23.47 7.56 9.69
CA GLU A 8 23.22 8.13 11.01
C GLU A 8 22.36 7.18 11.87
N ASP A 9 21.34 6.55 11.28
CA ASP A 9 20.48 5.56 11.94
C ASP A 9 21.30 4.40 12.54
N LEU A 10 22.29 3.88 11.81
CA LEU A 10 23.12 2.76 12.26
C LEU A 10 24.04 3.18 13.41
N ILE A 11 24.54 4.41 13.39
CA ILE A 11 25.35 4.98 14.49
C ILE A 11 24.47 5.16 15.74
N GLN A 12 23.25 5.69 15.58
CA GLN A 12 22.32 5.90 16.69
C GLN A 12 21.83 4.58 17.29
N GLU A 13 21.43 3.60 16.47
CA GLU A 13 21.02 2.28 16.94
C GLU A 13 22.12 1.56 17.74
N PHE A 14 23.37 1.78 17.37
CA PHE A 14 24.52 1.26 18.11
C PHE A 14 24.72 1.96 19.45
N LEU A 15 24.52 3.28 19.52
CA LEU A 15 24.61 4.04 20.78
C LEU A 15 23.46 3.75 21.74
N ASP A 16 22.27 3.47 21.20
CA ASP A 16 21.07 3.08 21.95
C ASP A 16 21.12 1.62 22.48
N GLU A 17 22.21 0.88 22.23
CA GLU A 17 22.36 -0.56 22.52
C GLU A 17 21.27 -1.45 21.87
N ARG A 18 20.56 -0.93 20.85
CA ARG A 18 19.51 -1.65 20.11
C ARG A 18 20.07 -2.57 19.04
N ALA A 19 21.28 -2.31 18.56
CA ALA A 19 21.93 -3.07 17.51
C ALA A 19 23.42 -3.30 17.76
N VAL A 20 23.91 -4.49 17.38
CA VAL A 20 25.35 -4.80 17.37
C VAL A 20 25.95 -4.35 16.05
N LEU A 21 26.99 -3.53 16.10
CA LEU A 21 27.64 -3.02 14.89
C LEU A 21 28.22 -4.18 14.04
N PRO A 22 27.91 -4.28 12.73
CA PRO A 22 28.48 -5.29 11.83
C PRO A 22 30.00 -5.21 11.74
N ALA A 23 30.68 -6.32 11.43
CA ALA A 23 32.15 -6.36 11.33
C ALA A 23 32.71 -5.35 10.32
N ASP A 24 32.06 -5.22 9.15
CA ASP A 24 32.46 -4.27 8.10
C ASP A 24 32.29 -2.82 8.54
N ALA A 25 31.22 -2.52 9.29
CA ALA A 25 30.97 -1.20 9.85
C ALA A 25 32.01 -0.85 10.94
N ARG A 26 32.43 -1.81 11.76
CA ARG A 26 33.52 -1.64 12.73
C ARG A 26 34.85 -1.38 12.03
N ALA A 27 35.15 -2.12 10.96
CA ALA A 27 36.34 -1.90 10.16
C ALA A 27 36.33 -0.49 9.54
N HIS A 28 35.20 -0.06 8.99
CA HIS A 28 35.05 1.28 8.44
C HIS A 28 35.25 2.37 9.49
N LEU A 29 34.75 2.19 10.73
CA LEU A 29 35.01 3.13 11.82
C LEU A 29 36.49 3.23 12.19
N LEU A 30 37.32 2.20 11.95
CA LEU A 30 38.76 2.30 12.19
C LEU A 30 39.46 3.12 11.11
N GLU A 31 38.95 3.09 9.89
CA GLU A 31 39.56 3.70 8.71
C GLU A 31 39.05 5.11 8.41
N CYS A 32 37.77 5.40 8.67
CA CYS A 32 37.14 6.69 8.40
C CYS A 32 37.25 7.65 9.60
N SER A 33 37.91 8.80 9.42
CA SER A 33 37.99 9.84 10.46
C SER A 33 36.65 10.53 10.71
N GLU A 34 35.89 10.80 9.67
CA GLU A 34 34.61 11.51 9.75
C GLU A 34 33.58 10.72 10.55
N CYS A 35 33.39 9.43 10.25
CA CYS A 35 32.47 8.60 11.02
C CYS A 35 32.89 8.44 12.49
N ARG A 36 34.19 8.51 12.81
CA ARG A 36 34.67 8.52 14.21
C ARG A 36 34.36 9.83 14.92
N GLU A 37 34.52 10.95 14.22
CA GLU A 37 34.20 12.27 14.75
C GLU A 37 32.70 12.36 15.05
N THR A 38 31.85 11.98 14.09
CA THR A 38 30.39 11.91 14.28
C THR A 38 30.00 11.02 15.46
N LEU A 39 30.58 9.82 15.57
CA LEU A 39 30.34 8.92 16.71
C LEU A 39 30.79 9.55 18.04
N GLY A 40 31.91 10.29 18.05
CA GLY A 40 32.39 11.03 19.21
C GLY A 40 31.40 12.11 19.64
N THR A 41 30.91 12.92 18.70
CA THR A 41 29.91 13.96 18.95
C THR A 41 28.63 13.38 19.57
N TYR A 42 28.11 12.28 19.04
CA TYR A 42 26.92 11.67 19.63
C TYR A 42 27.19 11.09 21.02
N ARG A 43 28.37 10.49 21.27
CA ARG A 43 28.71 10.01 22.62
C ARG A 43 28.77 11.13 23.64
N GLU A 44 29.32 12.28 23.28
CA GLU A 44 29.34 13.46 24.14
C GLU A 44 27.92 13.97 24.42
N LEU A 45 27.06 13.99 23.39
CA LEU A 45 25.66 14.35 23.53
C LEU A 45 24.93 13.40 24.49
N PHE A 46 25.05 12.09 24.30
CA PHE A 46 24.43 11.09 25.18
C PHE A 46 24.94 11.20 26.61
N ALA A 47 26.25 11.36 26.81
CA ALA A 47 26.82 11.59 28.13
C ALA A 47 26.26 12.85 28.79
N SER A 48 26.00 13.92 28.02
CA SER A 48 25.35 15.12 28.55
C SER A 48 23.88 14.87 28.94
N LEU A 49 23.15 14.08 28.15
CA LEU A 49 21.76 13.71 28.42
C LEU A 49 21.64 12.81 29.65
N ASP A 50 22.59 11.91 29.89
CA ASP A 50 22.63 11.06 31.08
C ASP A 50 22.82 11.85 32.39
N THR A 51 23.33 13.08 32.31
CA THR A 51 23.40 13.96 33.48
C THR A 51 22.07 14.64 33.81
N VAL A 52 21.09 14.59 32.91
CA VAL A 52 19.78 15.20 33.11
C VAL A 52 19.00 14.38 34.13
N ARG A 53 18.80 14.95 35.31
CA ARG A 53 17.94 14.35 36.32
C ARG A 53 16.49 14.46 35.88
N PHE A 54 15.86 13.32 35.66
CA PHE A 54 14.41 13.27 35.48
C PHE A 54 13.73 13.51 36.83
N PRO A 55 12.68 14.37 36.87
CA PRO A 55 11.88 14.51 38.08
C PRO A 55 11.19 13.19 38.39
N GLU A 56 11.10 12.84 39.67
CA GLU A 56 10.30 11.69 40.09
C GLU A 56 8.84 11.93 39.72
N LEU A 57 8.26 10.96 39.01
CA LEU A 57 6.85 10.98 38.66
C LEU A 57 6.03 10.57 39.89
N PRO A 58 4.88 11.24 40.16
CA PRO A 58 3.96 10.80 41.21
C PRO A 58 3.54 9.34 41.00
N ALA A 59 3.30 8.60 42.09
CA ALA A 59 2.92 7.18 42.03
C ALA A 59 1.70 6.89 41.13
N ASN A 60 0.78 7.85 41.00
CA ASN A 60 -0.46 7.72 40.21
C ASN A 60 -0.36 8.42 38.85
N PHE A 61 0.84 8.76 38.38
CA PHE A 61 1.03 9.50 37.12
C PHE A 61 0.49 8.72 35.91
N THR A 62 0.82 7.44 35.81
CA THR A 62 0.35 6.56 34.74
C THR A 62 -1.18 6.49 34.72
N ASP A 63 -1.81 6.24 35.86
CA ASP A 63 -3.27 6.13 35.97
C ASP A 63 -3.96 7.44 35.54
N ARG A 64 -3.42 8.60 35.96
CA ARG A 64 -3.94 9.92 35.58
C ARG A 64 -3.81 10.21 34.09
N ILE A 65 -2.72 9.75 33.45
CA ILE A 65 -2.58 9.89 31.99
C ILE A 65 -3.56 8.97 31.27
N MET A 66 -3.68 7.72 31.70
CA MET A 66 -4.56 6.76 31.04
C MET A 66 -6.03 7.19 31.12
N GLU A 67 -6.47 7.75 32.25
CA GLU A 67 -7.82 8.34 32.39
C GLU A 67 -8.08 9.46 31.37
N GLN A 68 -7.06 10.28 31.07
CA GLN A 68 -7.15 11.33 30.05
C GLN A 68 -7.10 10.79 28.61
N VAL A 69 -6.36 9.71 28.36
CA VAL A 69 -6.29 9.07 27.05
C VAL A 69 -7.60 8.35 26.72
N GLU A 70 -8.23 7.68 27.69
CA GLU A 70 -9.52 7.02 27.49
C GLU A 70 -10.67 8.00 27.21
N THR A 71 -10.60 9.20 27.81
CA THR A 71 -11.59 10.26 27.59
C THR A 71 -11.38 11.04 26.30
N ALA A 72 -10.17 10.99 25.74
CA ALA A 72 -9.88 11.52 24.40
C ALA A 72 -10.52 10.61 23.35
N ARG A 73 -11.78 10.89 22.98
CA ARG A 73 -12.40 10.27 21.81
C ARG A 73 -11.44 10.42 20.62
N PRO A 74 -11.07 9.32 19.93
CA PRO A 74 -10.29 9.45 18.72
C PRO A 74 -11.09 10.32 17.77
N LEU A 75 -10.55 11.48 17.41
CA LEU A 75 -11.09 12.30 16.34
C LEU A 75 -11.21 11.35 15.14
N SER A 76 -12.43 11.19 14.63
CA SER A 76 -12.64 10.42 13.41
C SER A 76 -11.79 11.09 12.35
N VAL A 77 -10.64 10.50 12.03
CA VAL A 77 -9.86 10.88 10.87
C VAL A 77 -10.85 10.72 9.73
N ARG A 78 -11.29 11.86 9.18
CA ARG A 78 -12.15 11.89 8.01
C ARG A 78 -11.32 11.21 6.94
N SER A 79 -11.54 9.90 6.78
CA SER A 79 -10.89 9.12 5.75
C SER A 79 -11.18 9.89 4.48
N GLN A 80 -10.14 10.43 3.85
CA GLN A 80 -10.22 10.89 2.48
C GLN A 80 -10.84 9.72 1.73
N GLU A 81 -12.12 9.84 1.40
CA GLU A 81 -12.83 8.84 0.64
C GLU A 81 -12.07 8.75 -0.66
N THR A 82 -11.27 7.70 -0.77
CA THR A 82 -10.51 7.39 -1.97
C THR A 82 -11.55 7.10 -3.01
N VAL A 83 -11.86 8.10 -3.84
CA VAL A 83 -12.82 7.98 -4.93
C VAL A 83 -12.40 6.75 -5.72
N PRO A 84 -13.26 5.72 -5.80
CA PRO A 84 -12.90 4.47 -6.44
C PRO A 84 -12.34 4.72 -7.84
N GLN A 85 -11.16 4.17 -8.16
CA GLN A 85 -10.48 4.42 -9.43
C GLN A 85 -11.37 4.11 -10.66
N TRP A 86 -12.34 3.21 -10.53
CA TRP A 86 -13.31 2.91 -11.60
C TRP A 86 -14.20 4.10 -11.98
N LEU A 87 -14.50 5.01 -11.04
CA LEU A 87 -15.26 6.23 -11.34
C LEU A 87 -14.45 7.22 -12.19
N TRP A 88 -13.13 7.33 -11.94
CA TRP A 88 -12.23 8.15 -12.75
C TRP A 88 -12.07 7.59 -14.17
N ILE A 89 -12.01 6.27 -14.30
CA ILE A 89 -11.97 5.59 -15.60
C ILE A 89 -13.29 5.85 -16.36
N GLY A 90 -14.44 5.75 -15.70
CA GLY A 90 -15.73 6.07 -16.32
C GLY A 90 -15.82 7.52 -16.80
N ALA A 91 -15.39 8.47 -15.95
CA ALA A 91 -15.43 9.90 -16.28
C ALA A 91 -14.52 10.27 -17.47
N THR A 92 -13.32 9.70 -17.54
CA THR A 92 -12.37 9.95 -18.64
C THR A 92 -12.88 9.41 -19.97
N VAL A 93 -13.47 8.22 -19.98
CA VAL A 93 -14.06 7.63 -21.19
C VAL A 93 -15.25 8.46 -21.69
N VAL A 94 -16.17 8.87 -20.80
CA VAL A 94 -17.32 9.70 -21.18
C VAL A 94 -16.87 11.06 -21.70
N GLY A 95 -15.86 11.68 -21.07
CA GLY A 95 -15.28 12.94 -21.51
C GLY A 95 -14.65 12.83 -22.91
N ALA A 96 -13.87 11.79 -23.17
CA ALA A 96 -13.25 11.56 -24.48
C ALA A 96 -14.30 11.37 -25.60
N VAL A 97 -15.38 10.64 -25.32
CA VAL A 97 -16.49 10.44 -26.27
C VAL A 97 -17.21 11.76 -26.56
N ALA A 98 -17.50 12.56 -25.53
CA ALA A 98 -18.18 13.85 -25.70
C ALA A 98 -17.34 14.85 -26.52
N VAL A 99 -16.03 14.97 -26.22
CA VAL A 99 -15.11 15.82 -26.97
C VAL A 99 -15.02 15.37 -28.44
N SER A 100 -14.89 14.07 -28.68
CA SER A 100 -14.82 13.53 -30.04
C SER A 100 -16.11 13.79 -30.83
N ALA A 101 -17.28 13.70 -30.19
CA ALA A 101 -18.57 13.99 -30.81
C ALA A 101 -18.72 15.46 -31.23
N VAL A 102 -18.16 16.39 -30.44
CA VAL A 102 -18.18 17.83 -30.74
C VAL A 102 -17.21 18.17 -31.88
N VAL A 103 -16.02 17.55 -31.90
CA VAL A 103 -14.97 17.87 -32.89
C VAL A 103 -15.23 17.22 -34.26
N MET A 104 -15.66 15.96 -34.30
CA MET A 104 -15.85 15.21 -35.55
C MET A 104 -17.31 15.13 -36.01
N GLY A 105 -18.25 15.59 -35.18
CA GLY A 105 -19.69 15.49 -35.42
C GLY A 105 -20.27 14.11 -35.08
N PRO A 106 -21.58 14.04 -34.81
CA PRO A 106 -22.24 12.83 -34.31
C PRO A 106 -22.20 11.66 -35.32
N ALA A 107 -22.13 11.94 -36.62
CA ALA A 107 -22.04 10.92 -37.66
C ALA A 107 -20.70 10.16 -37.65
N ALA A 108 -19.59 10.85 -37.35
CA ALA A 108 -18.28 10.21 -37.23
C ALA A 108 -18.21 9.29 -36.00
N LEU A 109 -18.84 9.70 -34.90
CA LEU A 109 -18.95 8.87 -33.70
C LEU A 109 -19.77 7.60 -33.95
N GLN A 110 -20.88 7.70 -34.70
CA GLN A 110 -21.68 6.53 -35.08
C GLN A 110 -20.88 5.54 -35.92
N ASN A 111 -20.06 6.02 -36.86
CA ASN A 111 -19.18 5.17 -37.66
C ASN A 111 -18.08 4.50 -36.82
N LEU A 112 -17.49 5.22 -35.85
CA LEU A 112 -16.52 4.66 -34.91
C LEU A 112 -17.16 3.60 -33.99
N LEU A 113 -18.36 3.86 -33.48
CA LEU A 113 -19.11 2.90 -32.69
C LEU A 113 -19.47 1.66 -33.51
N ALA A 114 -19.87 1.83 -34.77
CA ALA A 114 -20.15 0.72 -35.68
C ALA A 114 -18.90 -0.14 -35.93
N GLN A 115 -17.77 0.49 -36.26
CA GLN A 115 -16.48 -0.21 -36.42
C GLN A 115 -16.04 -0.91 -35.14
N PHE A 116 -16.24 -0.29 -33.98
CA PHE A 116 -15.94 -0.90 -32.69
C PHE A 116 -16.84 -2.10 -32.42
N THR A 117 -18.15 -2.01 -32.70
CA THR A 117 -19.06 -3.16 -32.53
C THR A 117 -18.73 -4.30 -33.49
N GLU A 118 -18.22 -4.00 -34.68
CA GLU A 118 -17.78 -5.00 -35.65
C GLU A 118 -16.44 -5.65 -35.24
N LEU A 119 -15.48 -4.86 -34.75
CA LEU A 119 -14.24 -5.33 -34.12
C LEU A 119 -14.49 -6.14 -32.85
N TRP A 120 -15.49 -5.74 -32.05
CA TRP A 120 -15.84 -6.44 -30.81
C TRP A 120 -16.57 -7.75 -31.10
N SER A 121 -17.51 -7.76 -32.03
CA SER A 121 -18.22 -8.99 -32.41
C SER A 121 -17.32 -9.98 -33.14
N SER A 122 -16.40 -9.49 -33.99
CA SER A 122 -15.34 -10.33 -34.59
C SER A 122 -14.35 -10.83 -33.53
N GLY A 123 -13.87 -9.97 -32.62
CA GLY A 123 -12.98 -10.34 -31.53
C GLY A 123 -13.58 -11.33 -30.52
N VAL A 124 -14.86 -11.16 -30.18
CA VAL A 124 -15.60 -12.08 -29.30
C VAL A 124 -15.91 -13.40 -30.01
N SER A 125 -16.16 -13.39 -31.32
CA SER A 125 -16.39 -14.63 -32.07
C SER A 125 -15.08 -15.41 -32.31
N SER A 126 -13.95 -14.73 -32.56
CA SER A 126 -12.63 -15.37 -32.60
C SER A 126 -12.17 -15.88 -31.23
N ALA A 127 -12.43 -15.12 -30.16
CA ALA A 127 -12.22 -15.62 -28.80
C ALA A 127 -13.14 -16.82 -28.50
N ARG A 128 -14.38 -16.84 -29.02
CA ARG A 128 -15.31 -17.96 -28.85
C ARG A 128 -14.86 -19.20 -29.61
N THR A 129 -14.28 -19.07 -30.81
CA THR A 129 -13.75 -20.22 -31.57
C THR A 129 -12.47 -20.77 -30.92
N ASP A 130 -11.58 -19.91 -30.44
CA ASP A 130 -10.36 -20.33 -29.73
C ASP A 130 -10.70 -20.93 -28.35
N ILE A 131 -11.61 -20.32 -27.59
CA ILE A 131 -12.09 -20.88 -26.32
C ILE A 131 -12.84 -22.20 -26.57
N SER A 132 -13.56 -22.37 -27.68
CA SER A 132 -14.25 -23.62 -27.98
C SER A 132 -13.30 -24.76 -28.36
N THR A 133 -12.17 -24.45 -29.01
CA THR A 133 -11.13 -25.45 -29.32
C THR A 133 -10.37 -25.86 -28.06
N TYR A 134 -10.04 -24.92 -27.17
CA TYR A 134 -9.48 -25.25 -25.85
C TYR A 134 -10.50 -25.93 -24.91
N ALA A 135 -11.80 -25.63 -25.01
CA ALA A 135 -12.85 -26.26 -24.21
C ALA A 135 -13.20 -27.68 -24.70
N ALA A 136 -13.03 -27.97 -26.00
CA ALA A 136 -13.19 -29.31 -26.55
C ALA A 136 -12.12 -30.28 -26.03
N ASP A 137 -10.88 -29.80 -25.86
CA ASP A 137 -9.79 -30.60 -25.26
C ASP A 137 -9.99 -30.90 -23.77
N PHE A 138 -10.79 -30.10 -23.05
CA PHE A 138 -11.06 -30.28 -21.62
C PHE A 138 -12.47 -30.83 -21.29
N ASN A 139 -13.30 -31.16 -22.29
CA ASN A 139 -14.68 -31.66 -22.12
C ASN A 139 -15.51 -30.83 -21.11
N LEU A 140 -15.26 -29.52 -21.04
CA LEU A 140 -15.93 -28.62 -20.13
C LEU A 140 -17.24 -28.19 -20.79
N LYS A 141 -18.37 -28.71 -20.28
CA LYS A 141 -19.69 -28.24 -20.70
C LYS A 141 -19.77 -26.71 -20.51
N PRO A 142 -20.40 -25.95 -21.41
CA PRO A 142 -20.46 -24.48 -21.30
C PRO A 142 -21.04 -24.00 -19.96
N MET A 143 -21.87 -24.83 -19.33
CA MET A 143 -22.40 -24.60 -17.97
C MET A 143 -21.30 -24.64 -16.88
N THR A 144 -20.29 -25.50 -16.99
CA THR A 144 -19.19 -25.58 -16.01
C THR A 144 -18.20 -24.44 -16.15
N ALA A 145 -17.97 -23.94 -17.37
CA ALA A 145 -17.16 -22.75 -17.59
C ALA A 145 -17.81 -21.51 -16.97
N MET A 146 -19.13 -21.36 -17.14
CA MET A 146 -19.88 -20.24 -16.55
C MET A 146 -19.90 -20.33 -15.01
N LEU A 147 -20.08 -21.55 -14.46
CA LEU A 147 -19.94 -21.81 -13.03
C LEU A 147 -18.53 -21.48 -12.52
N SER A 148 -17.48 -21.84 -13.25
CA SER A 148 -16.10 -21.52 -12.85
C SER A 148 -15.84 -20.01 -12.82
N ALA A 149 -16.35 -19.26 -13.82
CA ALA A 149 -16.23 -17.81 -13.86
C ALA A 149 -16.97 -17.13 -12.69
N VAL A 150 -18.17 -17.63 -12.35
CA VAL A 150 -18.94 -17.16 -11.19
C VAL A 150 -18.21 -17.49 -9.89
N THR A 151 -17.64 -18.68 -9.76
CA THR A 151 -16.86 -19.06 -8.57
C THR A 151 -15.59 -18.23 -8.42
N LEU A 152 -14.85 -17.97 -9.51
CA LEU A 152 -13.66 -17.12 -9.47
C LEU A 152 -14.02 -15.66 -9.15
N GLY A 153 -15.09 -15.13 -9.74
CA GLY A 153 -15.61 -13.81 -9.40
C GLY A 153 -16.03 -13.72 -7.93
N GLY A 154 -16.69 -14.75 -7.41
CA GLY A 154 -17.04 -14.88 -6.00
C GLY A 154 -15.81 -14.91 -5.09
N ILE A 155 -14.77 -15.66 -5.44
CA ILE A 155 -13.51 -15.75 -4.69
C ILE A 155 -12.82 -14.38 -4.63
N ILE A 156 -12.76 -13.64 -5.75
CA ILE A 156 -12.14 -12.30 -5.79
C ILE A 156 -12.90 -11.30 -4.92
N ILE A 157 -14.24 -11.35 -4.94
CA ILE A 157 -15.08 -10.51 -4.08
C ILE A 157 -14.89 -10.87 -2.61
N MET A 158 -14.84 -12.17 -2.30
CA MET A 158 -14.67 -12.65 -0.94
C MET A 158 -13.29 -12.31 -0.37
N ASP A 159 -12.23 -12.42 -1.19
CA ASP A 159 -10.87 -12.01 -0.82
C ASP A 159 -10.82 -10.51 -0.49
N ARG A 160 -11.44 -9.67 -1.33
CA ARG A 160 -11.55 -8.23 -1.05
C ARG A 160 -12.36 -7.91 0.21
N LEU A 161 -13.42 -8.67 0.50
CA LEU A 161 -14.19 -8.51 1.73
C LEU A 161 -13.40 -8.97 2.95
N LEU A 162 -12.67 -10.08 2.87
CA LEU A 162 -11.84 -10.59 3.95
C LEU A 162 -10.67 -9.66 4.27
N VAL A 163 -10.02 -9.07 3.27
CA VAL A 163 -9.00 -8.02 3.50
C VAL A 163 -9.60 -6.81 4.22
N ARG A 164 -10.84 -6.43 3.88
CA ARG A 164 -11.55 -5.32 4.54
C ARG A 164 -11.89 -5.63 6.01
N VAL A 165 -12.38 -6.84 6.29
CA VAL A 165 -12.75 -7.28 7.65
C VAL A 165 -11.52 -7.53 8.52
N ARG A 166 -10.44 -8.08 7.95
CA ARG A 166 -9.19 -8.31 8.69
C ARG A 166 -8.53 -6.99 9.09
N ARG A 167 -8.67 -5.96 8.25
CA ARG A 167 -8.23 -4.58 8.56
C ARG A 167 -9.07 -3.96 9.69
N SER A 168 -10.38 -4.26 9.78
CA SER A 168 -11.22 -3.76 10.88
C SER A 168 -10.98 -4.50 12.21
N ARG A 169 -10.72 -5.82 12.18
CA ARG A 169 -10.42 -6.59 13.41
C ARG A 169 -9.06 -6.26 14.02
N ARG A 170 -8.03 -6.00 13.22
CA ARG A 170 -6.74 -5.50 13.74
C ARG A 170 -6.88 -4.15 14.44
N PHE A 171 -7.87 -3.35 14.03
CA PHE A 171 -8.19 -2.09 14.69
C PHE A 171 -8.86 -2.31 16.06
N MET A 172 -9.68 -3.36 16.21
CA MET A 172 -10.30 -3.69 17.50
C MET A 172 -9.35 -4.38 18.48
N SER A 173 -8.38 -5.19 18.02
CA SER A 173 -7.40 -5.83 18.92
C SER A 173 -6.32 -4.87 19.45
N LEU A 174 -6.30 -3.62 19.00
CA LEU A 174 -5.44 -2.56 19.52
C LEU A 174 -6.19 -1.64 20.50
N MET A 175 -7.49 -1.90 20.74
CA MET A 175 -8.36 -1.15 21.66
C MET A 175 -8.80 -1.99 22.88
N ALA A 176 -8.29 -3.21 23.02
CA ALA A 176 -8.50 -4.10 24.18
C ALA A 176 -7.13 -4.47 24.76
#